data_AF-A0A962Q083-F1
#
_entry.id   AF-A0A962Q083-F1
#
_cell.length_a   1.000
_cell.length_b   1.000
_cell.length_c   1.000
_cell.angle_alpha   90.00
_cell.angle_beta   90.00
_cell.angle_gamma   90.00
#
_symmetry.space_group_name_H-M   'P 1'
#
loop_
_entity.id
_entity.type
_entity.pdbx_description
1 polymer ?
#
loop_
_entity_poly.entity_id
_entity_poly.type
_entity_poly.pdbx_seq_one_letter_code
_entity_poly.pdbx_strand_id
1 'polypeptide(L)'
;MTKRRVSARVATVVMVLAMAGCSSMETRDDDAAAPVVKAPPPASTPAPAKPPQPPARPPQPSVSSAWLPLVRKAEQATARGDYEQALALLERAQRIDPESGEIYLQ
;
A
#
# COMPACT_ATOMS: atom_id res chain seq x y z
N MET A 1 11.05 4.41 -51.73
CA MET A 1 10.45 3.40 -50.82
C MET A 1 11.35 2.99 -49.65
N THR A 2 12.67 3.17 -49.72
CA THR A 2 13.67 2.78 -48.70
C THR A 2 13.56 3.55 -47.38
N LYS A 3 13.32 4.87 -47.40
CA LYS A 3 13.24 5.71 -46.18
C LYS A 3 12.08 5.33 -45.23
N ARG A 4 10.92 4.92 -45.79
CA ARG A 4 9.77 4.47 -44.98
C ARG A 4 10.02 3.12 -44.30
N ARG A 5 10.77 2.21 -44.94
CA ARG A 5 11.14 0.91 -44.36
C ARG A 5 12.18 1.05 -43.26
N VAL A 6 13.11 2.01 -43.38
CA VAL A 6 14.11 2.31 -42.34
C VAL A 6 13.43 2.94 -41.12
N SER A 7 12.54 3.92 -41.32
CA SER A 7 11.81 4.55 -40.21
C SER A 7 10.91 3.56 -39.46
N ALA A 8 10.24 2.64 -40.17
CA ALA A 8 9.46 1.58 -39.55
C ALA A 8 10.34 0.63 -38.70
N ARG A 9 11.51 0.21 -39.22
CA ARG A 9 12.44 -0.65 -38.48
C ARG A 9 13.01 0.02 -37.23
N VAL A 10 13.36 1.32 -37.32
CA VAL A 10 13.82 2.10 -36.16
C VAL A 10 12.73 2.20 -35.11
N ALA A 11 11.48 2.49 -35.51
CA ALA A 11 10.35 2.53 -34.59
C ALA A 11 10.11 1.19 -33.88
N THR A 12 10.22 0.06 -34.61
CA THR A 12 10.10 -1.28 -34.02
C THR A 12 11.21 -1.57 -33.01
N VAL A 13 12.46 -1.21 -33.32
CA VAL A 13 13.59 -1.43 -32.40
C VAL A 13 13.46 -0.60 -31.12
N VAL A 14 13.05 0.67 -31.22
CA VAL A 14 12.83 1.54 -30.04
C VAL A 14 11.70 1.02 -29.17
N MET A 15 10.60 0.54 -29.77
CA MET A 15 9.47 -0.05 -29.05
C MET A 15 9.89 -1.28 -28.24
N VAL A 16 10.71 -2.17 -28.83
CA VAL A 16 11.22 -3.37 -28.15
C VAL A 16 12.18 -3.00 -27.01
N LEU A 17 13.01 -1.97 -27.20
CA LEU A 17 13.97 -1.53 -26.18
C LEU A 17 13.27 -0.94 -24.94
N ALA A 18 12.15 -0.24 -25.11
CA ALA A 18 11.39 0.35 -24.01
C ALA A 18 10.72 -0.72 -23.11
N MET A 19 10.34 -1.87 -23.68
CA MET A 19 9.69 -2.96 -22.93
C MET A 19 10.66 -3.80 -22.09
N ALA A 20 11.96 -3.80 -22.42
CA ALA A 20 12.97 -4.56 -21.67
C ALA A 20 13.41 -3.90 -20.34
N GLY A 21 12.95 -2.67 -20.06
CA GLY A 21 13.37 -1.90 -18.87
C GLY A 21 12.66 -2.27 -17.55
N CYS A 22 11.58 -3.05 -17.57
CA CYS A 22 10.75 -3.29 -16.37
C CYS A 22 11.15 -4.51 -15.52
N SER A 23 12.27 -5.18 -15.81
CA SER A 23 12.68 -6.41 -15.08
C SER A 23 13.87 -6.24 -14.13
N SER A 24 14.52 -5.06 -14.07
CA SER A 24 15.69 -4.88 -13.19
C SER A 24 15.29 -4.32 -11.83
N MET A 25 14.61 -5.13 -11.01
CA MET A 25 14.54 -4.88 -9.57
C MET A 25 14.26 -6.17 -8.79
N GLU A 26 15.19 -7.12 -8.84
CA GLU A 26 15.19 -8.26 -7.93
C GLU A 26 16.60 -8.48 -7.37
N THR A 27 16.99 -7.61 -6.45
CA THR A 27 18.07 -7.88 -5.49
C THR A 27 17.43 -7.89 -4.12
N ARG A 28 16.86 -9.03 -3.74
CA ARG A 28 16.63 -9.34 -2.34
C ARG A 28 17.84 -10.13 -1.88
N ASP A 29 18.81 -9.42 -1.30
CA ASP A 29 19.82 -10.01 -0.44
C ASP A 29 19.05 -10.79 0.65
N ASP A 30 19.09 -12.11 0.55
CA ASP A 30 18.48 -13.00 1.53
C ASP A 30 19.36 -12.93 2.78
N ASP A 31 18.80 -12.22 3.75
CA ASP A 31 19.29 -11.95 5.09
C ASP A 31 19.85 -13.23 5.73
N ALA A 32 21.16 -13.24 5.98
CA ALA A 32 21.87 -14.34 6.62
C ALA A 32 21.30 -14.60 8.03
N ALA A 33 20.43 -15.60 8.16
CA ALA A 33 19.87 -16.01 9.43
C ALA A 33 20.97 -16.50 10.39
N ALA A 34 21.27 -15.71 11.41
CA ALA A 34 22.18 -16.11 12.48
C ALA A 34 21.57 -17.27 13.31
N PRO A 35 22.37 -18.25 13.77
CA PRO A 35 21.87 -19.36 14.56
C PRO A 35 21.50 -18.91 15.98
N VAL A 36 20.23 -19.09 16.36
CA VAL A 36 19.75 -18.84 17.72
C VAL A 36 20.27 -19.95 18.66
N VAL A 37 21.12 -19.56 19.61
CA VAL A 37 21.46 -20.37 20.78
C VAL A 37 20.27 -20.40 21.72
N LYS A 38 19.74 -21.59 22.00
CA LYS A 38 18.63 -21.80 22.95
C LYS A 38 19.17 -21.67 24.38
N ALA A 39 18.80 -20.60 25.08
CA ALA A 39 19.11 -20.45 26.50
C ALA A 39 18.37 -21.53 27.34
N PRO A 40 18.95 -22.01 28.47
CA PRO A 40 18.27 -22.92 29.37
C PRO A 40 17.03 -22.25 30.00
N PRO A 41 15.98 -23.02 30.37
CA PRO A 41 14.78 -22.44 30.96
C PRO A 41 15.11 -21.76 32.31
N PRO A 42 14.63 -20.53 32.54
CA PRO A 42 14.82 -19.86 33.82
C PRO A 42 14.03 -20.58 34.91
N ALA A 43 14.67 -20.77 36.07
CA ALA A 43 14.01 -21.26 37.26
C ALA A 43 12.85 -20.33 37.66
N SER A 44 11.68 -20.92 37.88
CA SER A 44 10.43 -20.22 38.18
C SER A 44 10.53 -19.46 39.49
N THR A 45 10.74 -18.14 39.42
CA THR A 45 10.48 -17.24 40.55
C THR A 45 8.97 -16.95 40.57
N PRO A 46 8.31 -16.92 41.75
CA PRO A 46 6.90 -16.56 41.82
C PRO A 46 6.68 -15.15 41.25
N ALA A 47 5.72 -15.02 40.33
CA ALA A 47 5.42 -13.76 39.67
C ALA A 47 4.94 -12.71 40.69
N PRO A 48 5.49 -11.48 40.69
CA PRO A 48 4.99 -10.38 41.52
C PRO A 48 3.51 -10.09 41.21
N ALA A 49 2.74 -9.76 42.25
CA ALA A 49 1.32 -9.41 42.12
C ALA A 49 1.12 -8.27 41.10
N LYS A 50 0.26 -8.51 40.10
CA LYS A 50 0.00 -7.57 39.01
C LYS A 50 -0.68 -6.30 39.59
N PRO A 51 -0.14 -5.09 39.33
CA PRO A 51 -0.77 -3.85 39.78
C PRO A 51 -2.17 -3.67 39.16
N PRO A 52 -3.06 -2.89 39.81
CA PRO A 52 -4.43 -2.70 39.35
C PRO A 52 -4.44 -2.17 37.91
N GLN A 53 -5.16 -2.87 37.04
CA GLN A 53 -5.20 -2.56 35.61
C GLN A 53 -6.06 -1.29 35.41
N PRO A 54 -5.54 -0.27 34.69
CA PRO A 54 -6.32 0.93 34.36
C PRO A 54 -7.61 0.58 33.63
N PRO A 55 -8.67 1.41 33.74
CA PRO A 55 -9.92 1.20 33.04
C PRO A 55 -9.70 0.99 31.54
N ALA A 56 -10.48 0.08 30.96
CA ALA A 56 -10.37 -0.27 29.55
C ALA A 56 -10.53 0.97 28.68
N ARG A 57 -9.58 1.20 27.77
CA ARG A 57 -9.66 2.27 26.77
C ARG A 57 -10.85 1.97 25.84
N PRO A 58 -11.67 2.97 25.46
CA PRO A 58 -12.71 2.77 24.46
C PRO A 58 -12.12 2.23 23.15
N PRO A 59 -12.87 1.40 22.41
CA PRO A 59 -12.40 0.83 21.15
C PRO A 59 -12.01 1.97 20.20
N GLN A 60 -10.76 1.94 19.75
CA GLN A 60 -10.30 2.87 18.71
C GLN A 60 -10.90 2.43 17.38
N PRO A 61 -11.41 3.36 16.54
CA PRO A 61 -11.81 3.03 15.19
C PRO A 61 -10.63 2.40 14.46
N SER A 62 -10.85 1.26 13.81
CA SER A 62 -9.81 0.64 13.00
C SER A 62 -9.41 1.61 11.90
N VAL A 63 -8.10 1.74 11.66
CA VAL A 63 -7.54 2.59 10.60
C VAL A 63 -8.18 2.25 9.23
N SER A 64 -8.54 0.97 9.07
CA SER A 64 -9.21 0.39 7.90
C SER A 64 -10.56 1.05 7.53
N SER A 65 -11.20 1.84 8.40
CA SER A 65 -12.44 2.58 8.05
C SER A 65 -12.27 4.10 7.99
N ALA A 66 -11.06 4.63 8.17
CA ALA A 66 -10.84 6.08 8.20
C ALA A 66 -11.08 6.77 6.85
N TRP A 67 -11.07 6.01 5.75
CA TRP A 67 -11.33 6.51 4.40
C TRP A 67 -12.83 6.61 4.05
N LEU A 68 -13.73 5.84 4.71
CA LEU A 68 -15.17 5.83 4.41
C LEU A 68 -15.83 7.22 4.37
N PRO A 69 -15.55 8.12 5.34
CA PRO A 69 -16.13 9.46 5.32
C PRO A 69 -15.66 10.32 4.15
N LEU A 70 -14.50 10.04 3.56
CA LEU A 70 -14.01 10.73 2.37
C LEU A 70 -14.76 10.26 1.12
N VAL A 71 -14.99 8.95 0.99
CA VAL A 71 -15.78 8.38 -0.11
C VAL A 71 -17.20 8.94 -0.12
N ARG A 72 -17.89 8.97 1.02
CA ARG A 72 -19.23 9.61 1.10
C ARG A 72 -19.24 11.07 0.68
N LYS A 73 -18.17 11.83 0.98
CA LYS A 73 -18.05 13.22 0.53
C LYS A 73 -17.78 13.31 -0.96
N ALA A 74 -17.01 12.37 -1.51
CA ALA A 74 -16.74 12.29 -2.93
C ALA A 74 -18.04 12.01 -3.70
N GLU A 75 -18.85 11.03 -3.26
CA GLU A 75 -20.18 10.76 -3.83
C GLU A 75 -21.07 12.01 -3.85
N GLN A 76 -21.08 12.76 -2.74
CA GLN A 76 -21.83 14.02 -2.65
C GLN A 76 -21.30 15.09 -3.61
N ALA A 77 -19.99 15.18 -3.82
CA ALA A 77 -19.38 16.10 -4.78
C ALA A 77 -19.71 15.67 -6.22
N THR A 78 -19.61 14.38 -6.53
CA THR A 78 -20.03 13.80 -7.82
C THR A 78 -21.50 14.10 -8.11
N ALA A 79 -22.39 13.93 -7.14
CA ALA A 79 -23.81 14.23 -7.29
C ALA A 79 -24.10 15.72 -7.59
N ARG A 80 -23.19 16.62 -7.21
CA ARG A 80 -23.24 18.06 -7.56
C ARG A 80 -22.56 18.41 -8.88
N GLY A 81 -21.85 17.46 -9.50
CA GLY A 81 -21.01 17.70 -10.67
C GLY A 81 -19.62 18.27 -10.35
N ASP A 82 -19.25 18.32 -9.06
CA ASP A 82 -17.97 18.84 -8.59
C ASP A 82 -16.88 17.76 -8.70
N TYR A 83 -16.59 17.28 -9.91
CA TYR A 83 -15.71 16.13 -10.13
C TYR A 83 -14.26 16.33 -9.64
N GLU A 84 -13.73 17.55 -9.73
CA GLU A 84 -12.41 17.89 -9.19
C GLU A 84 -12.35 17.68 -7.66
N GLN A 85 -13.42 18.08 -6.96
CA GLN A 85 -13.52 17.88 -5.53
C GLN A 85 -13.67 16.39 -5.18
N ALA A 86 -14.48 15.68 -5.96
CA ALA A 86 -14.65 14.23 -5.79
C ALA A 86 -13.31 13.50 -5.96
N LEU A 87 -12.55 13.81 -7.01
CA LEU A 87 -11.25 13.20 -7.27
C LEU A 87 -10.25 13.46 -6.12
N ALA A 88 -10.13 14.71 -5.67
CA ALA A 88 -9.22 15.06 -4.57
C ALA A 88 -9.56 14.32 -3.26
N LEU A 89 -10.86 14.07 -3.02
CA LEU A 89 -11.34 13.29 -1.87
C LEU A 89 -10.98 11.81 -2.01
N LEU A 90 -11.15 11.22 -3.19
CA LEU A 90 -10.80 9.82 -3.47
C LEU A 90 -9.28 9.57 -3.40
N GLU A 91 -8.46 10.47 -3.95
CA GLU A 91 -6.99 10.36 -3.81
C GLU A 91 -6.54 10.42 -2.35
N ARG A 92 -7.24 11.22 -1.53
CA ARG A 92 -6.97 11.25 -0.10
C ARG A 92 -7.39 9.95 0.57
N ALA A 93 -8.53 9.37 0.19
CA ALA A 93 -8.96 8.06 0.67
C ALA A 93 -7.91 6.99 0.36
N GLN A 94 -7.40 6.96 -0.87
CA GLN A 94 -6.36 6.03 -1.31
C GLN A 94 -5.06 6.16 -0.51
N ARG A 95 -4.65 7.38 -0.15
CA ARG A 95 -3.48 7.61 0.72
C ARG A 95 -3.67 7.11 2.15
N ILE A 96 -4.91 7.00 2.63
CA ILE A 96 -5.20 6.48 3.98
C ILE A 96 -5.13 4.96 4.00
N ASP A 97 -5.69 4.30 2.99
CA ASP A 97 -5.69 2.84 2.86
C ASP A 97 -5.50 2.42 1.39
N PRO A 98 -4.25 2.23 0.94
CA PRO A 98 -3.94 1.87 -0.44
C PRO A 98 -4.47 0.49 -0.87
N GLU A 99 -4.65 -0.41 0.10
CA GLU A 99 -5.05 -1.80 -0.10
C GLU A 99 -6.58 -1.95 -0.18
N SER A 100 -7.34 -0.90 0.16
CA SER A 100 -8.79 -0.90 0.10
C SER A 100 -9.29 -0.78 -1.35
N GLY A 101 -9.47 -1.93 -2.00
CA GLY A 101 -10.00 -2.04 -3.36
C GLY A 101 -11.33 -1.32 -3.60
N GLU A 102 -12.17 -1.19 -2.56
CA GLU A 102 -13.46 -0.49 -2.61
C GLU A 102 -13.35 0.98 -3.05
N ILE A 103 -12.20 1.63 -2.81
CA ILE A 103 -11.97 3.03 -3.19
C ILE A 103 -11.93 3.19 -4.72
N TYR A 104 -11.50 2.16 -5.46
CA TYR A 104 -11.39 2.18 -6.93
C TYR A 104 -12.71 1.91 -7.65
N LEU A 105 -13.74 1.49 -6.91
CA LEU A 105 -15.08 1.21 -7.45
C LEU A 105 -16.00 2.44 -7.43
N GLN A 106 -15.51 3.56 -6.88
CA GLN A 106 -16.25 4.80 -6.68
C GLN A 106 -16.24 5.70 -7.92
#